data_AF-A0A2H1V3W8-F1
#
_entry.id   AF-A0A2H1V3W8-F1
#
_cell.length_a   1.000
_cell.length_b   1.000
_cell.length_c   1.000
_cell.angle_alpha   90.00
_cell.angle_beta   90.00
_cell.angle_gamma   90.00
#
_symmetry.space_group_name_H-M   'P 1'
#
loop_
_entity.id
_entity.type
_entity.pdbx_description
1 polymer ?
#
loop_
_entity_poly.entity_id
_entity_poly.type
_entity_poly.pdbx_seq_one_letter_code
_entity_poly.pdbx_strand_id
1 'polypeptide(L)'
;MAFPALRQPKNAKIEEKIRTQVFNEPQNFLIVTLKDGKKLVVSSDAYHGILTAGELYRCVFCETEMVRDVICKERHKASENHRKILEGYPHIDEYKENLLRKLNTPGHYCTVCNVVVMLHYANRHILGHSHRLELDKAKGRALSYKPYY
;
A
#
# COMPACT_ATOMS: atom_id res chain seq x y z
N MET A 1 -50.76 -31.63 -10.12
CA MET A 1 -49.63 -31.42 -11.05
C MET A 1 -48.38 -31.23 -10.23
N ALA A 2 -47.40 -32.13 -10.32
CA ALA A 2 -46.17 -32.07 -9.52
C ALA A 2 -45.14 -31.19 -10.23
N PHE A 3 -44.60 -30.19 -9.53
CA PHE A 3 -43.53 -29.34 -10.06
C PHE A 3 -42.22 -30.14 -10.13
N PRO A 4 -41.45 -30.03 -11.22
CA PRO A 4 -40.15 -30.68 -11.31
C PRO A 4 -39.16 -30.04 -10.34
N ALA A 5 -38.43 -30.87 -9.59
CA ALA A 5 -37.42 -30.43 -8.64
C ALA A 5 -36.28 -29.68 -9.37
N LEU A 6 -36.06 -28.42 -8.99
CA LEU A 6 -34.94 -27.61 -9.44
C LEU A 6 -33.62 -28.25 -8.96
N ARG A 7 -32.76 -28.69 -9.89
CA ARG A 7 -31.40 -29.15 -9.57
C ARG A 7 -30.60 -27.98 -9.01
N GLN A 8 -30.13 -28.10 -7.77
CA GLN A 8 -29.13 -27.19 -7.23
C GLN A 8 -27.82 -27.33 -8.02
N PRO A 9 -27.13 -26.23 -8.37
CA PRO A 9 -25.83 -26.32 -9.00
C PRO A 9 -24.85 -27.00 -8.04
N LYS A 10 -24.15 -28.02 -8.53
CA LYS A 10 -23.05 -28.66 -7.80
C LYS A 10 -22.03 -27.59 -7.44
N ASN A 11 -21.75 -27.44 -6.14
CA ASN A 11 -20.64 -26.64 -5.62
C ASN A 11 -19.34 -27.13 -6.26
N ALA A 12 -18.94 -26.51 -7.37
CA ALA A 12 -17.60 -26.64 -7.91
C ALA A 12 -16.68 -25.94 -6.92
N LYS A 13 -16.00 -26.73 -6.08
CA LYS A 13 -14.84 -26.26 -5.32
C LYS A 13 -13.74 -25.94 -6.32
N ILE A 14 -13.76 -24.73 -6.85
CA ILE A 14 -12.62 -24.14 -7.55
C ILE A 14 -11.63 -23.80 -6.45
N GLU A 15 -10.75 -24.75 -6.12
CA GLU A 15 -9.57 -24.49 -5.32
C GLU A 15 -8.57 -23.73 -6.22
N GLU A 16 -8.75 -22.41 -6.33
CA GLU A 16 -7.68 -21.53 -6.81
C GLU A 16 -6.55 -21.58 -5.78
N LYS A 17 -5.59 -22.48 -6.02
CA LYS A 17 -4.26 -22.41 -5.41
C LYS A 17 -3.58 -21.13 -5.90
N ILE A 18 -3.90 -20.01 -5.26
CA ILE A 18 -3.06 -18.80 -5.31
C ILE A 18 -1.76 -19.19 -4.60
N ARG A 19 -0.79 -19.70 -5.38
CA ARG A 19 0.59 -19.83 -4.94
C ARG A 19 1.14 -18.42 -4.83
N THR A 20 0.91 -17.76 -3.70
CA THR A 20 1.63 -16.53 -3.36
C THR A 20 3.08 -16.94 -3.14
N GLN A 21 3.90 -16.91 -4.19
CA GLN A 21 5.34 -17.06 -4.04
C GLN A 21 5.79 -15.92 -3.12
N VAL A 22 6.26 -16.29 -1.92
CA VAL A 22 6.77 -15.32 -0.93
C VAL A 22 8.18 -14.95 -1.38
N PHE A 23 8.29 -13.84 -2.10
CA PHE A 23 9.59 -13.28 -2.47
C PHE A 23 10.10 -12.45 -1.29
N ASN A 24 11.23 -12.87 -0.70
CA ASN A 24 11.95 -12.09 0.30
C ASN A 24 12.75 -10.99 -0.39
N GLU A 25 12.07 -9.90 -0.75
CA GLU A 25 12.72 -8.71 -1.32
C GLU A 25 13.25 -7.81 -0.19
N PRO A 26 14.46 -7.22 -0.35
CA PRO A 26 15.01 -6.31 0.65
C PRO A 26 14.12 -5.08 0.79
N GLN A 27 13.55 -4.88 1.98
CA GLN A 27 12.71 -3.73 2.27
C GLN A 27 13.58 -2.57 2.74
N ASN A 28 13.77 -1.58 1.87
CA ASN A 28 14.33 -0.29 2.28
C ASN A 28 13.27 0.47 3.09
N PHE A 29 13.66 1.07 4.22
CA PHE A 29 12.76 1.86 5.08
C PHE A 29 13.12 3.34 5.03
N LEU A 30 12.10 4.19 5.18
CA LEU A 30 12.21 5.65 5.24
C LEU A 30 11.58 6.17 6.53
N ILE A 31 12.19 7.19 7.11
CA ILE A 31 11.65 7.91 8.27
C ILE A 31 10.84 9.09 7.76
N VAL A 32 9.55 9.09 8.04
CA VAL A 32 8.63 10.18 7.77
C VAL A 32 8.43 10.98 9.05
N THR A 33 8.81 12.26 9.02
CA THR A 33 8.56 13.19 10.13
C THR A 33 7.24 13.90 9.90
N LEU A 34 6.29 13.71 10.81
CA LEU A 34 4.99 14.36 10.81
C LEU A 34 5.09 15.82 11.28
N LYS A 35 4.06 16.63 10.98
CA LYS A 35 3.98 18.05 11.37
C LYS A 35 4.03 18.27 12.89
N ASP A 36 3.57 17.29 13.67
CA ASP A 36 3.62 17.31 15.14
C ASP A 36 4.97 16.82 15.71
N GLY A 37 5.99 16.65 14.86
CA GLY A 37 7.34 16.22 15.24
C GLY A 37 7.48 14.72 15.49
N LYS A 38 6.38 13.95 15.41
CA LYS A 38 6.43 12.49 15.52
C LYS A 38 7.09 11.89 14.28
N LYS A 39 7.73 10.74 14.47
CA LYS A 39 8.40 10.01 13.39
C LYS A 39 7.71 8.67 13.17
N LEU A 40 7.55 8.30 11.90
CA LEU A 40 7.05 7.01 11.48
C LEU A 40 8.04 6.37 10.53
N VAL A 41 8.27 5.06 10.65
CA VAL A 41 9.11 4.31 9.72
C VAL A 41 8.22 3.49 8.79
N VAL A 42 8.25 3.83 7.51
CA VAL A 42 7.47 3.17 6.45
C VAL A 42 8.41 2.57 5.40
N SER A 43 7.95 1.60 4.62
CA SER A 43 8.77 1.09 3.53
C SER A 43 8.94 2.15 2.44
N SER A 44 10.09 2.15 1.78
CA SER A 44 10.40 3.00 0.63
C SER A 44 9.39 2.77 -0.49
N ASP A 45 9.03 1.51 -0.74
CA ASP A 45 7.99 1.15 -1.72
C ASP A 45 6.66 1.81 -1.38
N ALA A 46 6.22 1.75 -0.12
CA ALA A 46 4.95 2.35 0.28
C ALA A 46 4.98 3.89 0.27
N TYR A 47 6.12 4.51 0.58
CA TYR A 47 6.23 5.97 0.47
C TYR A 47 6.09 6.46 -0.98
N HIS A 48 6.70 5.72 -1.92
CA HIS A 48 6.68 6.03 -3.36
C HIS A 48 5.48 5.42 -4.10
N GLY A 49 4.56 4.74 -3.41
CA GLY A 49 3.34 4.21 -4.02
C GLY A 49 3.57 3.01 -4.93
N ILE A 50 4.59 2.19 -4.66
CA ILE A 50 4.87 0.98 -5.43
C ILE A 50 4.10 -0.20 -4.83
N LEU A 51 3.16 -0.71 -5.60
CA LEU A 51 2.39 -1.92 -5.32
C LEU A 51 2.98 -3.11 -6.07
N THR A 52 2.93 -4.28 -5.45
CA THR A 52 3.25 -5.55 -6.11
C THR A 52 1.96 -6.19 -6.60
N ALA A 53 1.87 -6.45 -7.90
CA ALA A 53 0.72 -7.06 -8.56
C ALA A 53 1.19 -8.29 -9.36
N GLY A 54 1.33 -9.43 -8.68
CA GLY A 54 1.83 -10.66 -9.29
C GLY A 54 3.29 -10.53 -9.75
N GLU A 55 3.51 -10.63 -11.06
CA GLU A 55 4.83 -10.52 -11.72
C GLU A 55 5.20 -9.09 -12.14
N LEU A 56 4.41 -8.10 -11.72
CA LEU A 56 4.63 -6.69 -12.04
C LEU A 56 4.68 -5.83 -10.78
N TYR A 57 5.40 -4.73 -10.89
CA TYR A 57 5.28 -3.58 -10.00
C TYR A 57 4.39 -2.53 -10.64
N ARG A 58 3.54 -1.89 -9.84
CA ARG A 58 2.68 -0.80 -10.29
C ARG A 58 2.88 0.41 -9.40
N CYS A 59 3.19 1.55 -10.00
CA CYS A 59 3.19 2.83 -9.29
C CYS A 59 1.79 3.44 -9.33
N VAL A 60 1.19 3.69 -8.16
CA VAL A 60 -0.16 4.28 -8.09
C VAL A 60 -0.20 5.75 -8.50
N PHE A 61 0.90 6.48 -8.34
CA PHE A 61 0.93 7.92 -8.64
C PHE A 61 1.23 8.20 -10.11
N CYS A 62 2.11 7.40 -10.72
CA CYS A 62 2.46 7.52 -12.14
C CYS A 62 1.57 6.66 -13.05
N GLU A 63 0.68 5.84 -12.47
CA GLU A 63 -0.17 4.87 -13.17
C GLU A 63 0.62 3.99 -14.17
N THR A 64 1.88 3.70 -13.83
CA THR A 64 2.81 2.97 -14.69
C THR A 64 3.05 1.57 -14.12
N GLU A 65 3.05 0.58 -15.01
CA GLU A 65 3.44 -0.79 -14.70
C GLU A 65 4.88 -1.05 -15.13
N MET A 66 5.58 -1.85 -14.34
CA MET A 66 6.99 -2.18 -14.52
C MET A 66 7.16 -3.67 -14.31
N VAL A 67 8.10 -4.26 -15.03
CA VAL A 67 8.56 -5.64 -14.75
C VAL A 67 9.00 -5.71 -13.29
N ARG A 68 8.76 -6.85 -12.62
CA ARG A 68 9.20 -7.10 -11.24
C ARG A 68 10.71 -7.28 -11.14
N ASP A 69 11.41 -6.19 -11.38
CA ASP A 69 12.85 -6.03 -11.31
C ASP A 69 13.16 -4.87 -10.36
N VAL A 70 13.97 -5.15 -9.35
CA VAL A 70 14.38 -4.17 -8.32
C VAL A 70 15.08 -2.98 -8.98
N ILE A 71 15.89 -3.21 -10.02
CA ILE A 71 16.61 -2.13 -10.71
C ILE A 71 15.60 -1.20 -11.41
N CYS A 72 14.61 -1.77 -12.10
CA CYS A 72 13.54 -1.00 -12.72
C CYS A 72 12.76 -0.17 -11.70
N LYS A 73 12.40 -0.77 -10.56
CA LYS A 73 11.69 -0.10 -9.46
C LYS A 73 12.50 1.07 -8.88
N GLU A 74 13.76 0.85 -8.52
CA GLU A 74 14.60 1.89 -7.93
C GLU A 74 14.88 3.02 -8.93
N ARG A 75 15.11 2.70 -10.21
CA ARG A 75 15.24 3.71 -11.28
C ARG A 75 13.98 4.55 -11.42
N HIS A 76 12.80 3.95 -11.32
CA HIS A 76 11.54 4.68 -11.37
C HIS A 76 11.40 5.65 -10.19
N LYS A 77 11.67 5.19 -8.96
CA LYS A 77 11.63 6.04 -7.75
C LYS A 77 12.61 7.22 -7.84
N ALA A 78 13.81 6.98 -8.39
CA ALA A 78 14.84 7.98 -8.56
C ALA A 78 14.56 8.94 -9.73
N SER A 79 13.59 8.65 -10.60
CA SER A 79 13.29 9.49 -11.74
C SER A 79 12.73 10.85 -11.30
N GLU A 80 13.20 11.92 -11.93
CA GLU A 80 12.74 13.28 -11.61
C GLU A 80 11.24 13.44 -11.87
N ASN A 81 10.72 12.76 -12.91
CA ASN A 81 9.30 12.74 -13.23
C ASN A 81 8.48 12.15 -12.08
N HIS A 82 8.90 11.02 -11.51
CA HIS A 82 8.21 10.41 -10.37
C HIS A 82 8.20 11.36 -9.17
N ARG A 83 9.33 12.00 -8.85
CA ARG A 83 9.41 12.94 -7.73
C ARG A 83 8.45 14.14 -7.90
N LYS A 84 8.43 14.73 -9.10
CA LYS A 84 7.51 15.84 -9.43
C LYS A 84 6.04 15.43 -9.29
N ILE A 85 5.70 14.23 -9.74
CA ILE A 85 4.34 13.70 -9.58
C ILE A 85 4.01 13.45 -8.09
N LEU A 86 4.94 12.89 -7.33
CA LEU A 86 4.76 12.57 -5.90
C LEU A 86 4.52 13.83 -5.06
N GLU A 87 5.16 14.95 -5.39
CA GLU A 87 4.94 16.26 -4.77
C GLU A 87 3.49 16.76 -4.98
N GLY A 88 2.86 16.39 -6.11
CA GLY A 88 1.46 16.69 -6.41
C GLY A 88 0.44 15.90 -5.58
N TYR A 89 0.88 14.89 -4.82
CA TYR A 89 0.01 14.04 -4.00
C TYR A 89 0.35 14.14 -2.50
N PRO A 90 0.16 15.29 -1.86
CA PRO A 90 0.49 15.44 -0.44
C PRO A 90 -0.39 14.55 0.44
N HIS A 91 0.13 14.25 1.65
CA HIS A 91 -0.68 13.60 2.69
C HIS A 91 -1.80 14.53 3.15
N ILE A 92 -2.97 13.97 3.39
CA ILE A 92 -4.15 14.70 3.85
C ILE A 92 -4.04 14.91 5.36
N ASP A 93 -4.03 16.18 5.76
CA ASP A 93 -3.85 16.58 7.16
C ASP A 93 -4.93 16.04 8.12
N GLU A 94 -6.17 15.87 7.63
CA GLU A 94 -7.29 15.31 8.40
C GLU A 94 -6.99 13.91 8.95
N TYR A 95 -6.22 13.12 8.21
CA TYR A 95 -5.88 11.75 8.57
C TYR A 95 -4.59 11.63 9.40
N LYS A 96 -3.88 12.74 9.66
CA LYS A 96 -2.71 12.84 10.56
C LYS A 96 -1.69 11.70 10.35
N GLU A 97 -1.49 10.86 11.37
CA GLU A 97 -0.52 9.77 11.41
C GLU A 97 -0.88 8.56 10.53
N ASN A 98 -2.09 8.53 9.95
CA ASN A 98 -2.51 7.44 9.06
C ASN A 98 -1.90 7.55 7.65
N LEU A 99 -1.22 8.67 7.34
CA LEU A 99 -0.49 8.90 6.08
C LEU A 99 -1.31 8.52 4.83
N LEU A 100 -2.53 9.03 4.75
CA LEU A 100 -3.38 8.89 3.55
C LEU A 100 -3.07 10.01 2.55
N ARG A 101 -2.88 9.64 1.28
CA ARG A 101 -2.74 10.58 0.15
C ARG A 101 -4.01 10.52 -0.70
N LYS A 102 -4.49 11.68 -1.16
CA LYS A 102 -5.61 11.75 -2.10
C LYS A 102 -5.14 11.32 -3.49
N LEU A 103 -5.89 10.48 -4.19
CA LEU A 103 -5.62 10.15 -5.59
C LEU A 103 -6.56 10.94 -6.53
N ASN A 104 -6.23 10.99 -7.82
CA ASN A 104 -7.11 11.59 -8.84
C ASN A 104 -8.38 10.75 -9.08
N THR A 105 -8.29 9.44 -8.86
CA THR A 105 -9.41 8.50 -8.91
C THR A 105 -10.22 8.55 -7.59
N PRO A 106 -11.45 8.01 -7.54
CA PRO A 106 -12.25 7.95 -6.31
C PRO A 106 -11.63 6.99 -5.28
N GLY A 107 -10.54 7.42 -4.64
CA GLY A 107 -9.74 6.60 -3.75
C GLY A 107 -8.66 7.40 -3.03
N HIS A 108 -8.15 6.77 -1.98
CA HIS A 108 -7.05 7.25 -1.16
C HIS A 108 -5.98 6.17 -1.15
N TYR A 109 -4.73 6.60 -1.16
CA TYR A 109 -3.61 5.71 -0.99
C TYR A 109 -3.14 5.74 0.47
N CYS A 110 -3.08 4.59 1.13
CA CYS A 110 -2.57 4.45 2.49
C CYS A 110 -1.08 4.09 2.45
N THR A 111 -0.21 5.03 2.82
CA THR A 111 1.24 4.78 2.89
C THR A 111 1.62 3.78 3.98
N VAL A 112 0.83 3.68 5.06
CA VAL A 112 1.12 2.74 6.16
C VAL A 112 0.92 1.29 5.70
N CYS A 113 -0.20 1.02 5.04
CA CYS A 113 -0.58 -0.32 4.61
C CYS A 113 -0.12 -0.68 3.19
N ASN A 114 0.41 0.28 2.42
CA ASN A 114 0.73 0.14 0.99
C ASN A 114 -0.47 -0.38 0.15
N VAL A 115 -1.64 0.27 0.29
CA VAL A 115 -2.86 -0.13 -0.44
C VAL A 115 -3.67 1.07 -0.89
N VAL A 116 -4.45 0.90 -1.95
CA VAL A 116 -5.47 1.86 -2.39
C VAL A 116 -6.80 1.49 -1.74
N VAL A 117 -7.47 2.49 -1.14
CA VAL A 117 -8.73 2.35 -0.42
C VAL A 117 -9.75 3.30 -1.03
N MET A 118 -10.97 2.83 -1.29
CA MET A 118 -12.05 3.71 -1.77
C MET A 118 -12.38 4.77 -0.71
N LEU A 119 -12.75 5.98 -1.14
CA LEU A 119 -13.04 7.11 -0.25
C LEU A 119 -14.01 6.75 0.90
N HIS A 120 -15.13 6.09 0.58
CA HIS A 120 -16.14 5.71 1.58
C HIS A 120 -15.67 4.60 2.55
N TYR A 121 -14.61 3.86 2.20
CA TYR A 121 -14.00 2.86 3.07
C TYR A 121 -12.78 3.37 3.83
N ALA A 122 -12.30 4.60 3.57
CA ALA A 122 -11.10 5.14 4.20
C ALA A 122 -11.20 5.13 5.74
N ASN A 123 -12.31 5.63 6.29
CA ASN A 123 -12.55 5.64 7.74
C ASN A 123 -12.63 4.22 8.34
N ARG A 124 -13.29 3.29 7.64
CA ARG A 124 -13.36 1.90 8.09
C ARG A 124 -11.98 1.23 8.07
N HIS A 125 -11.16 1.55 7.06
CA HIS A 125 -9.81 1.04 6.92
C HIS A 125 -8.91 1.49 8.08
N ILE A 126 -8.85 2.80 8.36
CA ILE A 126 -8.00 3.33 9.44
C ILE A 126 -8.43 2.84 10.84
N LEU A 127 -9.72 2.60 11.03
CA LEU A 127 -10.24 2.04 12.27
C LEU A 127 -10.05 0.52 12.37
N GLY A 128 -9.74 -0.14 11.25
CA GLY A 128 -9.56 -1.58 11.17
C GLY A 128 -8.34 -2.08 11.94
N HIS A 129 -8.44 -3.29 12.48
CA HIS A 129 -7.37 -3.90 13.27
C HIS A 129 -6.06 -4.02 12.49
N SER A 130 -6.11 -4.44 11.23
CA SER A 130 -4.93 -4.60 10.37
C SER A 130 -4.15 -3.31 10.19
N HIS A 131 -4.84 -2.18 9.97
CA HIS A 131 -4.17 -0.88 9.82
C HIS A 131 -3.51 -0.43 11.11
N ARG A 132 -4.18 -0.59 12.26
CA ARG A 132 -3.60 -0.24 13.57
C ARG A 132 -2.33 -1.03 13.86
N LEU A 133 -2.32 -2.33 13.55
CA LEU A 133 -1.12 -3.15 13.70
C LEU A 133 0.05 -2.64 12.84
N GLU A 134 -0.19 -2.29 11.58
CA GLU A 134 0.85 -1.74 10.71
C GLU A 134 1.33 -0.37 11.17
N LEU A 135 0.42 0.46 11.67
CA LEU A 135 0.75 1.77 12.25
C LEU A 135 1.61 1.62 13.51
N ASP A 136 1.26 0.70 14.40
CA ASP A 136 2.02 0.41 15.62
C ASP A 136 3.42 -0.13 15.29
N LYS A 137 3.54 -1.00 14.27
CA LYS A 137 4.84 -1.42 13.74
C LYS A 137 5.65 -0.24 13.19
N ALA A 138 5.02 0.68 12.46
CA ALA A 138 5.69 1.88 11.93
C ALA A 138 6.18 2.81 13.06
N LYS A 139 5.38 2.98 14.12
CA LYS A 139 5.74 3.73 15.33
C LYS A 139 6.87 3.04 16.10
N GLY A 140 6.75 1.73 16.33
CA GLY A 140 7.76 0.93 17.06
C GLY A 140 9.12 0.97 16.38
N ARG A 141 9.15 0.82 15.05
CA ARG A 141 10.39 0.95 14.25
C ARG A 141 11.04 2.33 14.39
N ALA A 142 10.25 3.40 14.49
CA ALA A 142 10.78 4.76 14.68
C ALA A 142 11.46 4.93 16.05
N LEU A 143 10.92 4.30 17.10
CA LEU A 143 11.51 4.34 18.44
C LEU A 143 12.81 3.54 18.55
N SER A 144 12.91 2.43 17.82
CA SER A 144 14.10 1.58 17.82
C SER A 144 15.22 2.11 16.92
N TYR A 145 14.95 3.10 16.06
CA TYR A 145 15.95 3.66 15.17
C TYR A 145 16.97 4.51 15.96
N LYS A 146 18.18 3.97 16.13
CA LYS A 146 19.33 4.72 16.65
C LYS A 146 20.10 5.32 15.47
N PRO A 147 20.15 6.65 15.30
CA PRO A 147 21.06 7.23 14.31
C PRO A 147 22.49 6.89 14.73
N TYR A 148 23.24 6.26 13.82
CA TYR A 148 24.70 6.19 13.97
C TYR A 148 25.22 7.62 13.77
N TYR A 149 25.80 8.19 14.83
CA TYR A 149 26.50 9.47 14.82
C TYR A 149 27.97 9.25 14.44
#